data_AF-A0A2W6S0N6-F1
#
_entry.id   AF-A0A2W6S0N6-F1
#
_cell.length_a   1.000
_cell.length_b   1.000
_cell.length_c   1.000
_cell.angle_alpha   90.00
_cell.angle_beta   90.00
_cell.angle_gamma   90.00
#
_symmetry.space_group_name_H-M   'P 1'
#
loop_
_entity.id
_entity.type
_entity.pdbx_description
1 polymer ?
#
loop_
_entity_poly.entity_id
_entity_poly.type
_entity_poly.pdbx_seq_one_letter_code
_entity_poly.pdbx_strand_id
1 'polypeptide(L)' 'DKMIYRAKNKLSSTVLSISEIAFELGFEQPQSFSRLFKLKTNQSPQQYRAQFY' A
#
# COMPACT_ATOMS: atom_id res chain seq x y z
N ASP A 1 9.58 -5.16 8.56
CA ASP A 1 8.58 -5.82 7.69
C ASP A 1 8.91 -5.65 6.21
N LYS A 2 9.41 -6.69 5.54
CA LYS A 2 9.72 -6.70 4.09
C LYS A 2 8.50 -6.36 3.22
N MET A 3 7.30 -6.73 3.69
CA MET A 3 6.03 -6.46 3.01
C MET A 3 5.70 -4.96 2.93
N ILE A 4 5.78 -4.23 4.04
CA ILE A 4 5.50 -2.78 4.07
C ILE A 4 6.50 -2.00 3.21
N TYR A 5 7.77 -2.41 3.21
CA TYR A 5 8.78 -1.80 2.34
C TYR A 5 8.42 -1.95 0.85
N ARG A 6 8.01 -3.16 0.43
CA ARG A 6 7.53 -3.39 -0.95
C ARG A 6 6.27 -2.58 -1.27
N ALA A 7 5.32 -2.52 -0.34
CA ALA A 7 4.11 -1.72 -0.49
C ALA A 7 4.42 -0.24 -0.68
N LYS A 8 5.31 0.33 0.14
CA LYS A 8 5.76 1.73 0.01
C LYS A 8 6.41 1.99 -1.34
N ASN A 9 7.37 1.14 -1.73
CA ASN A 9 8.01 1.27 -3.04
C ASN A 9 7.01 1.18 -4.20
N LYS A 10 6.03 0.27 -4.15
CA LYS A 10 4.98 0.21 -5.18
C LYS A 10 4.12 1.47 -5.18
N LEU A 11 3.72 1.98 -4.02
CA LEU A 11 2.89 3.19 -3.92
C LEU A 11 3.61 4.46 -4.41
N SER A 12 4.94 4.56 -4.27
CA SER A 12 5.71 5.72 -4.72
C SER A 12 6.28 5.57 -6.14
N SER A 13 6.51 4.33 -6.61
CA SER A 13 7.16 4.07 -7.90
C SER A 13 6.17 3.70 -9.01
N THR A 14 4.92 3.35 -8.69
CA THR A 14 3.96 2.84 -9.69
C THR A 14 2.65 3.62 -9.67
N VAL A 15 1.97 3.59 -10.81
CA VAL A 15 0.62 4.16 -10.96
C VAL A 15 -0.50 3.20 -10.55
N LEU A 16 -0.16 1.96 -10.16
CA LEU A 16 -1.11 0.90 -9.83
C LEU A 16 -2.07 1.30 -8.71
N SER A 17 -3.33 0.92 -8.86
CA SER A 17 -4.35 1.16 -7.82
C SER A 17 -4.00 0.44 -6.52
N ILE A 18 -4.53 0.94 -5.41
CA ILE A 18 -4.34 0.31 -4.08
C ILE A 18 -4.82 -1.15 -4.09
N SER A 19 -5.87 -1.45 -4.86
CA SER A 19 -6.36 -2.82 -5.06
C SER A 19 -5.35 -3.71 -5.76
N GLU A 20 -4.75 -3.27 -6.87
CA GLU A 20 -3.74 -4.05 -7.60
C GLU A 20 -2.51 -4.32 -6.72
N ILE A 21 -2.04 -3.29 -5.99
CA ILE A 21 -0.91 -3.44 -5.06
C ILE A 21 -1.26 -4.44 -3.95
N ALA A 22 -2.49 -4.43 -3.44
CA ALA A 22 -2.94 -5.39 -2.45
C ALA A 22 -2.90 -6.83 -3.01
N PHE A 23 -3.44 -7.05 -4.20
CA PHE A 23 -3.43 -8.37 -4.86
C PHE A 23 -2.00 -8.86 -5.12
N GLU A 24 -1.11 -8.01 -5.62
CA GLU A 24 0.30 -8.37 -5.85
C GLU A 24 1.06 -8.73 -4.55
N LEU A 25 0.64 -8.15 -3.43
CA LEU A 25 1.21 -8.44 -2.11
C LEU A 25 0.59 -9.69 -1.46
N GLY A 26 -0.36 -10.35 -2.13
CA GLY A 26 -1.03 -11.56 -1.65
C GLY A 26 -2.24 -11.29 -0.76
N PHE A 27 -2.79 -10.08 -0.76
CA PHE A 27 -4.04 -9.79 -0.06
C PHE A 27 -5.23 -10.08 -0.97
N GLU A 28 -6.17 -10.87 -0.47
CA GLU A 28 -7.44 -11.14 -1.15
C GLU A 28 -8.38 -9.92 -1.10
N GLN A 29 -8.20 -9.05 -0.11
CA GLN A 29 -9.02 -7.87 0.10
C GLN A 29 -8.16 -6.59 0.25
N PRO A 30 -8.38 -5.57 -0.59
CA PRO A 30 -7.67 -4.28 -0.51
C PRO A 30 -7.88 -3.53 0.82
N GLN A 31 -9.01 -3.77 1.48
CA GLN A 31 -9.36 -3.17 2.77
C GLN A 31 -8.45 -3.68 3.89
N SER A 32 -8.16 -4.98 3.90
CA SER A 32 -7.23 -5.62 4.83
C SER A 32 -5.82 -5.08 4.65
N PHE A 33 -5.36 -4.96 3.41
CA PHE A 33 -4.10 -4.29 3.08
C PHE A 33 -4.07 -2.85 3.60
N SER A 34 -5.12 -2.05 3.33
CA SER A 34 -5.17 -0.64 3.73
C SER A 34 -5.12 -0.46 5.25
N ARG A 35 -5.82 -1.32 6.00
CA ARG A 35 -5.79 -1.33 7.47
C ARG A 35 -4.42 -1.71 8.00
N LEU A 36 -3.81 -2.78 7.46
CA LEU A 36 -2.48 -3.23 7.86
C LEU A 36 -1.40 -2.19 7.54
N PHE A 37 -1.48 -1.59 6.35
CA PHE A 37 -0.57 -0.52 5.93
C PHE A 37 -0.68 0.66 6.89
N LYS A 38 -1.89 1.15 7.17
CA LYS A 38 -2.12 2.25 8.13
C LYS A 38 -1.63 1.92 9.53
N LEU A 39 -1.82 0.69 10.01
CA LEU A 39 -1.31 0.26 11.32
C LEU A 39 0.23 0.27 11.39
N LYS A 40 0.91 0.01 10.27
CA LYS A 40 2.38 -0.07 10.22
C LYS A 40 3.06 1.26 9.85
N THR A 41 2.37 2.13 9.11
CA THR A 41 2.92 3.40 8.60
C THR A 41 2.28 4.64 9.21
N ASN A 42 1.23 4.47 10.02
CA ASN A 42 0.35 5.53 10.53
C ASN A 42 -0.38 6.34 9.45
N GLN A 43 -0.36 5.91 8.19
CA GLN A 43 -0.97 6.61 7.07
C GLN A 43 -1.68 5.63 6.14
N SER A 44 -2.80 6.03 5.53
CA SER A 44 -3.44 5.17 4.53
C SER A 44 -2.57 5.04 3.26
N PRO A 45 -2.70 3.95 2.48
CA PRO A 45 -1.97 3.81 1.22
C PRO A 45 -2.23 4.98 0.26
N GLN A 46 -3.46 5.49 0.25
CA GLN A 46 -3.86 6.65 -0.54
C GLN A 46 -3.17 7.94 -0.07
N GLN A 47 -3.15 8.18 1.25
CA GLN A 47 -2.45 9.34 1.83
C GLN A 47 -0.96 9.28 1.53
N TYR A 48 -0.35 8.11 1.69
CA TYR A 48 1.08 7.93 1.40
C TYR A 48 1.38 8.19 -0.07
N ARG A 49 0.56 7.66 -1.00
CA ARG A 49 0.72 7.91 -2.44
C ARG A 49 0.58 9.39 -2.79
N ALA A 50 -0.36 10.10 -2.17
CA ALA A 50 -0.57 11.54 -2.36
C ALA A 50 0.61 12.42 -1.86
N GLN A 51 1.61 11.86 -1.16
CA GLN A 51 2.83 12.60 -0.82
C GLN A 51 3.86 12.59 -1.96
N PHE A 52 3.70 11.74 -2.97
CA PHE A 52 4.62 11.57 -4.10
C PHE A 52 4.02 12.01 -5.45
N TYR A 53 2.76 12.41 -5.47
CA TYR A 53 2.02 12.96 -6.61
C TYR A 53 1.55 14.38 -6.27
#